data_AF-A0A2D6KFR5-F1
#
_entry.id   AF-A0A2D6KFR5-F1
#
_cell.length_a   1.000
_cell.length_b   1.000
_cell.length_c   1.000
_cell.angle_alpha   90.00
_cell.angle_beta   90.00
_cell.angle_gamma   90.00
#
_symmetry.space_group_name_H-M   'P 1'
#
loop_
_entity.id
_entity.type
_entity.pdbx_description
1 polymer ?
#
loop_
_entity_poly.entity_id
_entity_poly.type
_entity_poly.pdbx_seq_one_letter_code
_entity_poly.pdbx_strand_id
1 'polypeptide(L)'
;MTKRLKKESFDGILFDTYPLSKKEIHKNHFPFFKEAHRLLKKGGILTYYSDESNKFSKEHLEKLKNSGFKDIKWESCKVNPPENSMYWRKKTILAPIIKK
;
A
#
# COMPACT_ATOMS: atom_id res chain seq x y z
N MET A 1 -6.42 11.76 -9.74
CA MET A 1 -4.97 11.92 -9.98
C MET A 1 -4.45 11.19 -11.22
N THR A 2 -5.16 10.20 -11.80
CA THR A 2 -4.63 9.33 -12.87
C THR A 2 -5.52 9.29 -14.12
N LYS A 3 -6.27 10.36 -14.40
CA LYS A 3 -7.31 10.41 -15.45
C LYS A 3 -6.80 10.11 -16.87
N ARG A 4 -5.51 10.38 -17.13
CA ARG A 4 -4.87 10.14 -18.43
C ARG A 4 -4.35 8.71 -18.61
N LEU A 5 -4.28 7.93 -17.52
CA LEU A 5 -3.82 6.55 -17.56
C LEU A 5 -4.97 5.61 -17.93
N LYS A 6 -4.74 4.76 -18.93
CA LYS A 6 -5.70 3.77 -19.40
C LYS A 6 -5.99 2.76 -18.29
N LYS A 7 -7.22 2.23 -18.25
CA LYS A 7 -7.54 1.11 -17.37
C LYS A 7 -6.68 -0.11 -17.75
N GLU A 8 -6.38 -0.95 -16.76
CA GLU A 8 -5.74 -2.26 -17.00
C GLU A 8 -4.45 -2.16 -17.84
N SER A 9 -3.63 -1.15 -17.58
CA SER A 9 -2.41 -0.88 -18.34
C SER A 9 -1.14 -1.34 -17.63
N PHE A 10 -1.22 -1.77 -16.37
CA PHE A 10 -0.06 -2.14 -15.55
C PHE A 10 -0.16 -3.57 -15.03
N ASP A 11 0.95 -4.29 -15.11
CA ASP A 11 1.13 -5.61 -14.50
C ASP A 11 1.54 -5.49 -13.02
N GLY A 12 2.17 -4.37 -12.64
CA GLY A 12 2.54 -4.08 -11.26
C GLY A 12 2.54 -2.58 -10.98
N ILE A 13 2.23 -2.21 -9.74
CA ILE A 13 2.27 -0.83 -9.24
C ILE A 13 3.02 -0.83 -7.90
N LEU A 14 4.08 -0.02 -7.82
CA LEU A 14 4.73 0.37 -6.57
C LEU A 14 4.23 1.78 -6.20
N PHE A 15 3.62 1.92 -5.03
CA PHE A 15 3.15 3.22 -4.54
C PHE A 15 3.85 3.56 -3.21
N ASP A 16 4.93 4.31 -3.30
CA ASP A 16 5.65 4.83 -2.14
C ASP A 16 5.68 6.36 -2.23
N THR A 17 4.86 7.00 -1.39
CA THR A 17 4.66 8.46 -1.47
C THR A 17 4.75 9.08 -0.09
N TYR A 18 4.98 10.39 -0.07
CA TYR A 18 5.09 11.17 1.15
C TYR A 18 3.78 11.94 1.44
N PRO A 19 3.26 11.93 2.67
CA PRO A 19 2.07 12.70 3.03
C PRO A 19 2.33 14.21 2.93
N LEU A 20 1.39 14.96 2.34
CA LEU A 20 1.52 16.42 2.18
C LEU A 20 0.80 17.21 3.27
N SER A 21 -0.02 16.54 4.09
CA SER A 21 -0.74 17.15 5.20
C SER A 21 -0.77 16.24 6.43
N LYS A 22 -0.95 16.83 7.62
CA LYS A 22 -1.06 16.06 8.88
C LYS A 22 -2.17 15.01 8.86
N LYS A 23 -3.25 15.27 8.11
CA LYS A 23 -4.40 14.36 7.97
C LYS A 23 -4.08 13.12 7.13
N GLU A 24 -3.05 13.20 6.28
CA GLU A 24 -2.62 12.10 5.41
C GLU A 24 -1.58 11.19 6.06
N ILE A 25 -0.99 11.59 7.18
CA ILE A 25 0.01 10.79 7.89
C ILE A 25 -0.58 9.41 8.19
N HIS A 26 0.15 8.36 7.80
CA HIS A 26 -0.23 6.94 7.88
C HIS A 26 -1.44 6.50 7.02
N LYS A 27 -2.05 7.40 6.22
CA LYS A 27 -3.27 7.11 5.44
C LYS A 27 -3.23 7.61 3.98
N ASN A 28 -2.10 8.15 3.55
CA ASN A 28 -1.88 8.73 2.21
C ASN A 28 -2.16 7.74 1.05
N HIS A 29 -2.04 6.44 1.30
CA HIS A 29 -2.27 5.39 0.30
C HIS A 29 -3.76 5.00 0.14
N PHE A 30 -4.63 5.26 1.11
CA PHE A 30 -6.04 4.85 1.04
C PHE A 30 -6.80 5.41 -0.17
N PRO A 31 -6.67 6.71 -0.53
CA PRO A 31 -7.35 7.23 -1.71
C PRO A 31 -6.89 6.60 -3.03
N PHE A 32 -5.69 6.03 -3.06
CA PHE A 32 -5.10 5.47 -4.27
C PHE A 32 -5.59 4.05 -4.60
N PHE A 33 -6.06 3.28 -3.61
CA PHE A 33 -6.47 1.88 -3.83
C PHE A 33 -7.49 1.68 -4.94
N LYS A 34 -8.49 2.55 -5.04
CA LYS A 34 -9.49 2.49 -6.12
C LYS A 34 -8.87 2.74 -7.49
N GLU A 35 -7.88 3.64 -7.58
CA GLU A 35 -7.14 3.89 -8.82
C GLU A 35 -6.21 2.73 -9.15
N ALA A 36 -5.50 2.17 -8.17
CA ALA A 36 -4.67 0.99 -8.36
C ALA A 36 -5.49 -0.19 -8.92
N HIS A 37 -6.66 -0.47 -8.35
CA HIS A 37 -7.55 -1.51 -8.86
C HIS A 37 -8.04 -1.22 -10.30
N ARG A 38 -8.36 0.04 -10.63
CA ARG A 38 -8.71 0.41 -12.02
C ARG A 38 -7.55 0.20 -13.00
N LEU A 39 -6.33 0.51 -12.58
CA LEU A 39 -5.14 0.58 -13.43
C LEU A 39 -4.43 -0.77 -13.60
N LEU A 40 -4.49 -1.67 -12.63
CA LEU A 40 -3.92 -3.01 -12.73
C LEU A 40 -4.67 -3.87 -13.75
N LYS A 41 -3.94 -4.71 -14.50
CA LYS A 41 -4.52 -5.82 -15.26
C LYS A 41 -5.03 -6.91 -14.32
N LYS A 42 -5.85 -7.83 -14.82
CA LYS A 42 -6.22 -9.05 -14.07
C LYS A 42 -4.94 -9.81 -13.70
N GLY A 43 -4.77 -10.11 -12.42
CA GLY A 43 -3.59 -10.77 -11.88
C GLY A 43 -2.41 -9.85 -11.57
N GLY A 44 -2.51 -8.55 -11.88
CA GLY A 44 -1.47 -7.58 -11.55
C GLY A 44 -1.37 -7.30 -10.04
N ILE A 45 -0.21 -6.83 -9.60
CA ILE A 45 0.13 -6.68 -8.17
C ILE A 45 0.31 -5.21 -7.79
N LEU A 46 -0.35 -4.79 -6.72
CA LEU A 46 -0.06 -3.55 -6.00
C LEU A 46 0.82 -3.87 -4.78
N THR A 47 1.90 -3.11 -4.64
CA THR A 47 2.70 -3.03 -3.42
C THR A 47 2.97 -1.56 -3.06
N TYR A 48 3.19 -1.28 -1.78
CA TYR A 48 3.34 0.08 -1.25
C TYR A 48 3.98 0.07 0.13
N TYR A 49 4.53 1.21 0.56
CA TYR A 49 4.91 1.37 1.95
C TYR A 49 3.67 1.41 2.85
N SER A 50 3.60 0.49 3.82
CA SER A 50 2.60 0.50 4.88
C SER A 50 3.23 0.95 6.19
N ASP A 51 2.51 1.75 6.98
CA ASP A 51 2.95 2.15 8.32
C ASP A 51 2.83 1.02 9.38
N GLU A 52 2.44 -0.16 8.92
CA GLU A 52 2.24 -1.35 9.73
C GLU A 52 3.43 -2.30 9.55
N SER A 53 3.81 -3.03 10.60
CA SER A 53 5.06 -3.81 10.60
C SER A 53 4.87 -5.31 10.44
N ASN A 54 3.73 -5.85 10.89
CA ASN A 54 3.51 -7.29 11.04
C ASN A 54 2.22 -7.76 10.36
N LYS A 55 1.14 -6.98 10.48
CA LYS A 55 -0.16 -7.28 9.90
C LYS A 55 -0.94 -6.00 9.61
N PHE A 56 -1.84 -6.08 8.64
CA PHE A 56 -2.83 -5.04 8.39
C PHE A 56 -3.83 -4.92 9.54
N SER A 57 -4.23 -3.69 9.85
CA SER A 57 -5.36 -3.36 10.69
C SER A 57 -6.67 -3.65 9.97
N LYS A 58 -7.76 -3.73 10.75
CA LYS A 58 -9.11 -3.93 10.22
C LYS A 58 -9.51 -2.82 9.25
N GLU A 59 -9.25 -1.55 9.60
CA GLU A 59 -9.54 -0.40 8.72
C GLU A 59 -8.84 -0.55 7.37
N HIS A 60 -7.56 -0.93 7.37
CA HIS A 60 -6.77 -1.10 6.17
C HIS A 60 -7.34 -2.19 5.25
N LEU A 61 -7.64 -3.37 5.81
CA LEU A 61 -8.26 -4.47 5.06
C LEU A 61 -9.60 -4.06 4.45
N GLU A 62 -10.43 -3.35 5.21
CA GLU A 62 -11.71 -2.86 4.68
C GLU A 62 -11.54 -1.84 3.56
N LYS A 63 -10.54 -0.95 3.63
CA LYS A 63 -10.25 -0.01 2.53
C LYS A 63 -9.79 -0.73 1.24
N LEU A 64 -8.96 -1.76 1.36
CA LEU A 64 -8.55 -2.58 0.22
C LEU A 64 -9.74 -3.34 -0.40
N LYS A 65 -10.54 -4.00 0.44
CA LYS A 65 -11.75 -4.75 0.00
C LYS A 65 -12.76 -3.84 -0.68
N ASN A 66 -13.07 -2.69 -0.07
CA ASN A 66 -14.00 -1.70 -0.64
C ASN A 66 -13.51 -1.09 -1.96
N SER A 67 -12.21 -1.22 -2.26
CA SER A 67 -11.62 -0.79 -3.53
C SER A 67 -11.68 -1.86 -4.63
N GLY A 68 -12.11 -3.09 -4.29
CA GLY A 68 -12.30 -4.20 -5.23
C GLY A 68 -11.33 -5.37 -5.05
N PHE A 69 -10.28 -5.22 -4.22
CA PHE A 69 -9.28 -6.27 -4.03
C PHE A 69 -9.82 -7.42 -3.16
N LYS A 70 -9.54 -8.66 -3.58
CA LYS A 70 -9.95 -9.88 -2.87
C LYS A 70 -8.76 -10.71 -2.40
N ASP A 71 -7.66 -10.70 -3.14
CA ASP A 71 -6.42 -11.41 -2.80
C ASP A 71 -5.44 -10.42 -2.15
N ILE A 72 -5.49 -10.39 -0.81
CA ILE A 72 -4.71 -9.48 0.04
C ILE A 72 -3.73 -10.33 0.84
N LYS A 73 -2.45 -10.25 0.45
CA LYS A 73 -1.34 -10.92 1.15
C LYS A 73 -0.29 -9.88 1.54
N TRP A 74 0.61 -10.30 2.40
CA TRP A 74 1.78 -9.51 2.77
C TRP A 74 2.88 -10.41 3.28
N GLU A 75 4.09 -9.88 3.28
CA GLU A 75 5.23 -10.47 3.97
C GLU A 75 5.70 -9.56 5.11
N SER A 76 6.22 -10.15 6.16
CA SER A 76 6.90 -9.41 7.23
C SER A 76 8.40 -9.53 7.01
N CYS A 77 9.03 -8.42 6.60
CA CYS A 77 10.44 -8.38 6.30
C CYS A 77 11.21 -7.83 7.51
N LYS A 78 12.24 -8.55 7.96
CA LYS A 78 13.13 -8.06 9.03
C LYS A 78 13.95 -6.87 8.54
N VAL A 79 14.04 -5.83 9.37
CA VAL A 79 14.83 -4.62 9.12
C VAL A 79 15.56 -4.21 10.40
N ASN A 80 16.65 -3.46 10.25
CA ASN A 80 17.40 -2.92 11.38
C ASN A 80 17.51 -1.40 11.27
N PRO A 81 16.43 -0.65 11.59
CA PRO A 81 16.49 0.81 11.56
C PRO A 81 17.52 1.33 12.57
N PRO A 82 18.20 2.45 12.26
CA PRO A 82 19.06 3.15 13.21
C PRO A 82 18.33 3.49 14.52
N GLU A 83 19.06 3.50 15.63
CA GLU A 83 18.50 3.81 16.96
C GLU A 83 17.90 5.23 17.02
N ASN A 84 18.49 6.16 16.28
CA ASN A 84 18.05 7.55 16.18
C ASN A 84 16.99 7.79 15.09
N SER A 85 16.38 6.75 14.52
CA SER A 85 15.31 6.90 13.54
C SER A 85 14.13 7.67 14.13
N MET A 86 13.75 8.76 13.45
CA MET A 86 12.68 9.66 13.87
C MET A 86 11.29 9.15 13.48
N TYR A 87 11.19 8.22 12.52
CA TYR A 87 9.91 7.83 11.92
C TYR A 87 9.66 6.31 11.90
N TRP A 88 10.71 5.48 12.08
CA TRP A 88 10.53 4.02 12.11
C TRP A 88 11.52 3.33 13.05
N ARG A 89 11.01 2.69 14.11
CA ARG A 89 11.83 1.98 15.11
C ARG A 89 11.57 0.47 15.18
N LYS A 90 10.59 -0.02 14.41
CA LYS A 90 10.20 -1.43 14.42
C LYS A 90 11.25 -2.25 13.66
N LYS A 91 11.53 -3.47 14.11
CA LYS A 91 12.48 -4.40 13.48
C LYS A 91 11.90 -5.19 12.30
N THR A 92 10.70 -4.84 11.89
CA THR A 92 10.00 -5.42 10.73
C THR A 92 9.29 -4.33 9.95
N ILE A 93 9.11 -4.57 8.66
CA ILE A 93 8.18 -3.84 7.78
C ILE A 93 7.19 -4.84 7.20
N LEU A 94 5.96 -4.40 6.96
CA LEU A 94 4.99 -5.15 6.20
C LEU A 94 5.12 -4.78 4.72
N ALA A 95 5.40 -5.76 3.86
CA ALA A 95 5.42 -5.61 2.41
C ALA A 95 4.11 -6.14 1.80
N PRO A 96 3.19 -5.27 1.34
CA PRO A 96 1.92 -5.67 0.74
C PRO A 96 2.13 -6.43 -0.57
N ILE A 97 1.34 -7.48 -0.78
CA ILE A 97 1.24 -8.21 -2.04
C ILE A 97 -0.25 -8.30 -2.36
N ILE A 98 -0.78 -7.25 -2.99
CA ILE A 98 -2.22 -7.10 -3.25
C ILE A 98 -2.48 -7.41 -4.72
N LYS A 99 -3.17 -8.51 -4.99
CA LYS A 99 -3.44 -8.96 -6.36
C LYS A 99 -4.85 -8.56 -6.80
N LYS A 100 -4.96 -8.05 -8.04
CA LYS A 100 -6.24 -7.77 -8.71
C LYS A 100 -6.86 -9.03 -9.32
#